data_AF-A0AAE9ZLE7-F1
#
_entry.id   AF-A0AAE9ZLE7-F1
#
_cell.length_a   1.000
_cell.length_b   1.000
_cell.length_c   1.000
_cell.angle_alpha   90.00
_cell.angle_beta   90.00
_cell.angle_gamma   90.00
#
_symmetry.space_group_name_H-M   'P 1'
#
loop_
_entity.id
_entity.type
_entity.pdbx_description
1 polymer ?
#
loop_
_entity_poly.entity_id
_entity_poly.type
_entity_poly.pdbx_seq_one_letter_code
_entity_poly.pdbx_strand_id
1 'polypeptide(L)'
;MADGAARTWKRRSMMSFAEDADPRFSEKSEEAKVSKEIDSGKKRPRIAFTGEEWGFGYQATDAFLRRAREDGTVSDAGLAAVNARTEREFEAASANSRFDYRFADTMPLRTKEQSLMAVKQLSADFAVVPFYHPYTGYDFEALRAMASQFTLLGVDQVEATDNMCLAVHESQLYDLIQSSHPGTGFSALQRRLRKDWGLIDSESGNSPGADYANETPRAGLPIDMSDQKLIRDRIDVVFAGPEAARRCKSKLDGLRAIGVEVHETAQMVEPHRELAKLARSTLNTGRQTNTMFDPISGETRFYSTLGAESQNGKLFGMILPYEVAMRSSDYVIIDHNIDDAPPTKTRFMVVENNPDQTLFEDKYRTTDAKTSYWVKRMQSISSPTGSFGQGFLQMFGYVAGTVAVALVALGAFGLLTATPLSINAPASMSWLSSLTATTALIAGGLTAIAAWVLLSVQSTGERGVRVLMRFLRSGDAASLGDVENYLRNYGVRHSIVRFDEDSERSGPAAVVLDVEFDPQDFAFGPFAMFSRRLRGSVINGAMKKAFQRWKNRGVTVLAAMPFEPGKGQLPRHKPRRWWAEAVSAWFADAAETWFIRLSRIIAFYVLPAALIVMILLKLMNG
;
A
#
# COMPACT_ATOMS: atom_id res chain seq x y z
N MET A 1 -58.76 0.91 80.98
CA MET A 1 -59.14 -0.46 80.57
C MET A 1 -59.00 -0.47 79.05
N ALA A 2 -57.86 -0.92 78.49
CA ALA A 2 -57.48 -2.34 78.30
C ALA A 2 -58.55 -3.03 77.42
N ASP A 3 -58.31 -3.62 76.24
CA ASP A 3 -57.19 -4.35 75.62
C ASP A 3 -57.45 -4.34 74.08
N GLY A 4 -56.60 -4.72 73.13
CA GLY A 4 -55.32 -5.42 73.13
C GLY A 4 -55.08 -6.09 71.75
N ALA A 5 -53.82 -6.06 71.32
CA ALA A 5 -53.09 -7.10 70.57
C ALA A 5 -53.53 -7.58 69.16
N ALA A 6 -52.79 -7.08 68.16
CA ALA A 6 -51.92 -7.81 67.22
C ALA A 6 -52.19 -9.31 66.91
N ARG A 7 -52.24 -9.64 65.60
CA ARG A 7 -51.55 -10.79 64.97
C ARG A 7 -51.61 -10.73 63.43
N THR A 8 -50.44 -10.66 62.80
CA THR A 8 -50.22 -10.74 61.33
C THR A 8 -49.45 -12.02 60.99
N TRP A 9 -50.08 -13.05 60.42
CA TRP A 9 -49.35 -14.26 59.96
C TRP A 9 -49.84 -14.84 58.61
N LYS A 10 -48.89 -14.79 57.65
CA LYS A 10 -48.52 -15.78 56.60
C LYS A 10 -49.42 -16.09 55.39
N ARG A 11 -48.84 -15.80 54.21
CA ARG A 11 -48.46 -16.83 53.20
C ARG A 11 -47.16 -16.45 52.46
N ARG A 12 -46.10 -17.25 52.63
CA ARG A 12 -45.12 -17.65 51.59
C ARG A 12 -45.83 -18.68 50.69
N SER A 13 -45.52 -19.00 49.44
CA SER A 13 -44.53 -18.71 48.39
C SER A 13 -45.35 -18.69 47.06
N MET A 14 -44.90 -18.40 45.84
CA MET A 14 -43.68 -18.70 45.10
C MET A 14 -43.84 -18.01 43.72
N MET A 15 -42.72 -17.64 43.09
CA MET A 15 -42.48 -17.35 41.66
C MET A 15 -41.83 -15.99 41.42
N SER A 16 -40.51 -16.06 41.34
CA SER A 16 -39.67 -15.25 40.47
C SER A 16 -40.27 -15.21 39.07
N PHE A 17 -40.73 -14.04 38.64
CA PHE A 17 -40.83 -13.73 37.22
C PHE A 17 -39.60 -12.92 36.86
N ALA A 18 -38.87 -13.46 35.88
CA ALA A 18 -37.74 -12.83 35.25
C ALA A 18 -38.14 -11.44 34.74
N GLU A 19 -37.41 -10.43 35.18
CA GLU A 19 -37.27 -9.19 34.42
C GLU A 19 -36.51 -9.56 33.15
N ASP A 20 -37.25 -9.82 32.07
CA ASP A 20 -36.75 -9.82 30.71
C ASP A 20 -36.16 -8.43 30.45
N ALA A 21 -34.84 -8.35 30.53
CA ALA A 21 -34.07 -7.19 30.13
C ALA A 21 -34.27 -6.96 28.62
N ASP A 22 -34.98 -5.89 28.29
CA ASP A 22 -35.07 -5.37 26.92
C ASP A 22 -33.66 -4.89 26.48
N PRO A 23 -33.05 -5.48 25.44
CA PRO A 23 -31.69 -5.14 25.00
C PRO A 23 -31.54 -3.70 24.47
N ARG A 24 -32.64 -2.93 24.39
CA ARG A 24 -32.65 -1.53 23.91
C ARG A 24 -32.07 -0.52 24.90
N PHE A 25 -31.79 -0.90 26.13
CA PHE A 25 -31.35 0.03 27.18
C PHE A 25 -29.97 -0.29 27.78
N SER A 26 -29.19 -1.23 27.20
CA SER A 26 -27.86 -1.60 27.73
C SER A 26 -26.66 -0.85 27.14
N GLU A 27 -26.84 -0.02 26.12
CA GLU A 27 -25.74 0.71 25.44
C GLU A 27 -25.02 1.72 26.36
N LYS A 28 -25.70 2.25 27.40
CA LYS A 28 -25.06 3.13 28.39
C LYS A 28 -23.97 2.46 29.22
N SER A 29 -23.89 1.13 29.22
CA SER A 29 -22.86 0.41 29.99
C SER A 29 -21.53 0.26 29.23
N GLU A 30 -21.53 0.37 27.90
CA GLU A 30 -20.31 0.26 27.09
C GLU A 30 -19.57 1.59 26.97
N GLU A 31 -20.26 2.70 26.70
CA GLU A 31 -19.62 4.03 26.68
C GLU A 31 -18.93 4.37 28.01
N ALA A 32 -19.55 4.00 29.14
CA ALA A 32 -18.99 4.20 30.48
C ALA A 32 -17.80 3.27 30.79
N LYS A 33 -17.72 2.09 30.14
CA LYS A 33 -16.55 1.19 30.23
C LYS A 33 -15.42 1.67 29.32
N VAL A 34 -15.73 2.10 28.10
CA VAL A 34 -14.78 2.68 27.15
C VAL A 34 -14.13 3.94 27.73
N SER A 35 -14.89 4.82 28.39
CA SER A 35 -14.31 6.00 29.05
C SER A 35 -13.39 5.68 30.22
N LYS A 36 -13.54 4.52 30.88
CA LYS A 36 -12.68 4.06 31.98
C LYS A 36 -11.44 3.29 31.51
N GLU A 37 -11.46 2.70 30.31
CA GLU A 37 -10.28 2.02 29.72
C GLU A 37 -9.28 3.00 29.07
N ILE A 38 -9.71 4.23 28.79
CA ILE A 38 -8.89 5.28 28.16
C ILE A 38 -7.93 5.97 29.16
N ASP A 39 -7.95 5.57 30.44
CA ASP A 39 -7.05 6.05 31.49
C ASP A 39 -5.55 5.66 31.30
N SER A 40 -5.15 5.17 30.11
CA SER A 40 -3.76 4.87 29.77
C SER A 40 -2.95 6.08 29.26
N GLY A 41 -3.56 7.28 29.17
CA GLY A 41 -2.89 8.50 28.69
C GLY A 41 -2.58 8.53 27.19
N LYS A 42 -3.10 7.56 26.43
CA LYS A 42 -2.98 7.50 24.96
C LYS A 42 -4.10 8.30 24.28
N LYS A 43 -3.76 9.00 23.20
CA LYS A 43 -4.70 9.81 22.41
C LYS A 43 -5.47 8.91 21.43
N ARG A 44 -6.76 9.20 21.18
CA ARG A 44 -7.50 8.57 20.08
C ARG A 44 -7.05 9.14 18.73
N PRO A 45 -6.65 8.31 17.75
CA PRO A 45 -6.30 8.79 16.43
C PRO A 45 -7.57 9.19 15.68
N ARG A 46 -7.58 10.40 15.09
CA ARG A 46 -8.65 10.87 14.21
C ARG A 46 -8.27 10.63 12.76
N ILE A 47 -9.07 9.87 12.03
CA ILE A 47 -8.75 9.46 10.66
C ILE A 47 -9.79 10.03 9.71
N ALA A 48 -9.38 10.98 8.89
CA ALA A 48 -10.17 11.47 7.78
C ALA A 48 -10.06 10.49 6.61
N PHE A 49 -11.15 10.17 5.93
CA PHE A 49 -11.09 9.42 4.68
C PHE A 49 -12.01 10.02 3.63
N THR A 50 -11.71 9.77 2.36
CA THR A 50 -12.54 10.25 1.26
C THR A 50 -13.68 9.28 0.97
N GLY A 51 -14.88 9.83 0.83
CA GLY A 51 -16.07 9.11 0.42
C GLY A 51 -17.07 8.93 1.55
N GLU A 52 -18.01 8.02 1.30
CA GLU A 52 -19.11 7.72 2.20
C GLU A 52 -18.74 6.74 3.32
N GLU A 53 -19.56 6.76 4.37
CA GLU A 53 -19.55 5.74 5.42
C GLU A 53 -19.66 4.35 4.77
N TRP A 54 -18.80 3.42 5.20
CA TRP A 54 -18.73 2.04 4.70
C TRP A 54 -18.25 1.84 3.25
N GLY A 55 -17.92 2.92 2.52
CA GLY A 55 -17.36 2.82 1.18
C GLY A 55 -15.91 2.33 1.15
N PHE A 56 -15.28 2.35 -0.04
CA PHE A 56 -13.88 1.93 -0.20
C PHE A 56 -12.90 2.69 0.72
N GLY A 57 -13.16 3.97 1.02
CA GLY A 57 -12.36 4.75 1.97
C GLY A 57 -12.47 4.24 3.41
N TYR A 58 -13.64 3.75 3.81
CA TYR A 58 -13.84 3.11 5.11
C TYR A 58 -13.09 1.77 5.19
N GLN A 59 -13.21 0.91 4.19
CA GLN A 59 -12.45 -0.35 4.10
C GLN A 59 -10.95 -0.13 4.19
N ALA A 60 -10.44 0.88 3.48
CA ALA A 60 -9.04 1.25 3.56
C ALA A 60 -8.66 1.73 4.96
N THR A 61 -9.55 2.44 5.65
CA THR A 61 -9.36 2.88 7.03
C THR A 61 -9.37 1.72 8.01
N ASP A 62 -10.27 0.74 7.85
CA ASP A 62 -10.30 -0.46 8.68
C ASP A 62 -9.04 -1.32 8.46
N ALA A 63 -8.64 -1.52 7.21
CA ALA A 63 -7.41 -2.24 6.87
C ALA A 63 -6.16 -1.54 7.44
N PHE A 64 -6.13 -0.20 7.42
CA PHE A 64 -5.10 0.61 8.08
C PHE A 64 -5.09 0.38 9.60
N LEU A 65 -6.24 0.52 10.25
CA LEU A 65 -6.39 0.37 11.69
C LEU A 65 -6.06 -1.04 12.17
N ARG A 66 -6.45 -2.08 11.44
CA ARG A 66 -6.07 -3.45 11.74
C ARG A 66 -4.55 -3.62 11.71
N ARG A 67 -3.88 -3.13 10.67
CA ARG A 67 -2.41 -3.17 10.58
C ARG A 67 -1.76 -2.38 11.72
N ALA A 68 -2.26 -1.19 12.02
CA ALA A 68 -1.74 -0.36 13.11
C ALA A 68 -1.92 -1.01 14.49
N ARG A 69 -2.99 -1.79 14.69
CA ARG A 69 -3.23 -2.57 15.91
C ARG A 69 -2.30 -3.77 16.03
N GLU A 70 -2.03 -4.45 14.92
CA GLU A 70 -1.10 -5.59 14.85
C GLU A 70 0.35 -5.16 15.09
N ASP A 71 0.81 -4.12 14.40
CA ASP A 71 2.18 -3.58 14.50
C ASP A 71 2.37 -2.69 15.75
N GLY A 72 1.28 -2.30 16.42
CA GLY A 72 1.25 -1.41 17.59
C GLY A 72 1.68 0.03 17.32
N THR A 73 2.07 0.35 16.08
CA THR A 73 2.56 1.65 15.60
C THR A 73 2.28 1.79 14.10
N VAL A 74 2.39 3.02 13.58
CA VAL A 74 2.27 3.33 12.16
C VAL A 74 3.62 3.82 11.63
N SER A 75 3.93 3.47 10.37
CA SER A 75 5.10 4.00 9.66
C SER A 75 5.04 5.53 9.62
N ASP A 76 6.11 6.20 10.03
CA ASP A 76 6.25 7.66 10.07
C ASP A 76 7.06 8.20 8.87
N ALA A 77 7.11 7.41 7.78
CA ALA A 77 8.01 7.62 6.66
C ALA A 77 9.48 7.83 7.08
N GLY A 78 9.93 7.17 8.16
CA GLY A 78 11.30 7.18 8.64
C GLY A 78 11.73 8.45 9.35
N LEU A 79 10.79 9.26 9.83
CA LEU A 79 11.08 10.51 10.54
C LEU A 79 11.89 10.26 11.82
N ALA A 80 11.55 9.22 12.59
CA ALA A 80 12.20 8.85 13.85
C ALA A 80 13.70 8.54 13.71
N ALA A 81 14.14 8.08 12.54
CA ALA A 81 15.55 7.71 12.33
C ALA A 81 16.45 8.88 11.96
N VAL A 82 15.88 10.01 11.54
CA VAL A 82 16.64 11.23 11.44
C VAL A 82 16.75 11.74 12.88
N ASN A 83 17.88 11.48 13.55
CA ASN A 83 18.17 11.96 14.90
C ASN A 83 17.84 13.45 15.02
N ALA A 84 16.63 13.69 15.48
CA ALA A 84 16.03 14.98 15.66
C ALA A 84 16.75 15.69 16.80
N ARG A 85 17.69 16.58 16.48
CA ARG A 85 18.21 17.53 17.47
C ARG A 85 17.18 18.62 17.82
N THR A 86 16.05 18.62 17.12
CA THR A 86 15.00 19.62 17.16
C THR A 86 13.80 19.01 17.89
N GLU A 87 13.40 19.59 19.03
CA GLU A 87 12.32 19.10 19.92
C GLU A 87 11.02 18.79 19.15
N ARG A 88 10.71 19.57 18.11
CA ARG A 88 9.53 19.38 17.23
C ARG A 88 9.52 18.06 16.46
N GLU A 89 10.67 17.57 16.02
CA GLU A 89 10.76 16.30 15.29
C GLU A 89 10.65 15.10 16.24
N PHE A 90 11.13 15.23 17.48
CA PHE A 90 10.97 14.21 18.51
C PHE A 90 9.51 14.12 18.98
N GLU A 91 8.82 15.25 19.12
CA GLU A 91 7.38 15.27 19.39
C GLU A 91 6.55 14.65 18.27
N ALA A 92 6.88 14.93 17.00
CA ALA A 92 6.19 14.35 15.84
C ALA A 92 6.48 12.84 15.69
N ALA A 93 7.74 12.41 15.77
CA ALA A 93 8.11 11.00 15.69
C ALA A 93 7.60 10.16 16.87
N SER A 94 7.50 10.75 18.07
CA SER A 94 6.92 10.10 19.25
C SER A 94 5.41 10.21 19.35
N ALA A 95 4.74 10.92 18.43
CA ALA A 95 3.28 11.04 18.43
C ALA A 95 2.59 9.72 18.03
N ASN A 96 3.17 8.99 17.07
CA ASN A 96 2.53 7.79 16.52
C ASN A 96 2.43 6.61 17.48
N SER A 97 3.32 6.53 18.48
CA SER A 97 3.28 5.54 19.56
C SER A 97 2.37 5.94 20.74
N ARG A 98 1.90 7.19 20.77
CA ARG A 98 0.96 7.70 21.77
C ARG A 98 -0.50 7.45 21.40
N PHE A 99 -0.78 7.00 20.17
CA PHE A 99 -2.15 6.71 19.77
C PHE A 99 -2.62 5.35 20.27
N ASP A 100 -3.90 5.28 20.64
CA ASP A 100 -4.60 4.02 20.84
C ASP A 100 -5.48 3.72 19.61
N TYR A 101 -4.97 2.86 18.72
CA TYR A 101 -5.65 2.46 17.49
C TYR A 101 -6.89 1.58 17.72
N ARG A 102 -7.18 1.16 18.95
CA ARG A 102 -8.42 0.42 19.27
C ARG A 102 -9.66 1.32 19.29
N PHE A 103 -9.49 2.58 19.67
CA PHE A 103 -10.57 3.56 19.81
C PHE A 103 -10.38 4.72 18.83
N ALA A 104 -10.21 4.40 17.56
CA ALA A 104 -10.02 5.41 16.51
C ALA A 104 -11.33 6.12 16.17
N ASP A 105 -11.27 7.44 16.00
CA ASP A 105 -12.41 8.23 15.53
C ASP A 105 -12.27 8.41 14.02
N THR A 106 -13.22 7.89 13.24
CA THR A 106 -13.20 8.00 11.77
C THR A 106 -14.10 9.14 11.29
N MET A 107 -13.66 9.89 10.29
CA MET A 107 -14.35 11.06 9.75
C MET A 107 -14.52 10.93 8.23
N PRO A 108 -15.70 10.52 7.74
CA PRO A 108 -16.01 10.52 6.31
C PRO A 108 -16.07 11.95 5.79
N LEU A 109 -15.36 12.22 4.70
CA LEU A 109 -15.34 13.53 4.03
C LEU A 109 -15.62 13.37 2.53
N ARG A 110 -16.41 14.28 1.97
CA ARG A 110 -16.91 14.19 0.60
C ARG A 110 -15.82 14.28 -0.47
N THR A 111 -14.77 15.05 -0.20
CA THR A 111 -13.72 15.32 -1.21
C THR A 111 -12.34 14.97 -0.68
N LYS A 112 -11.47 14.53 -1.60
CA LYS A 112 -10.07 14.21 -1.34
C LYS A 112 -9.32 15.38 -0.73
N GLU A 113 -9.57 16.58 -1.25
CA GLU A 113 -8.98 17.82 -0.74
C GLU A 113 -9.41 18.11 0.69
N GLN A 114 -10.69 17.92 1.04
CA GLN A 114 -11.15 18.09 2.42
C GLN A 114 -10.46 17.11 3.38
N SER A 115 -10.31 15.83 2.98
CA SER A 115 -9.58 14.85 3.79
C SER A 115 -8.13 15.29 4.04
N LEU A 116 -7.44 15.77 3.01
CA LEU A 116 -6.08 16.29 3.14
C LEU A 116 -6.01 17.59 3.97
N MET A 117 -6.97 18.51 3.78
CA MET A 117 -7.02 19.73 4.57
C MET A 117 -7.25 19.46 6.05
N ALA A 118 -8.04 18.44 6.39
CA ALA A 118 -8.31 18.06 7.77
C ALA A 118 -7.00 17.71 8.52
N VAL A 119 -6.09 16.99 7.85
CA VAL A 119 -4.76 16.68 8.40
C VAL A 119 -3.89 17.92 8.50
N LYS A 120 -3.89 18.76 7.46
CA LYS A 120 -3.12 20.02 7.48
C LYS A 120 -3.58 20.99 8.58
N GLN A 121 -4.88 21.01 8.87
CA GLN A 121 -5.49 21.83 9.94
C GLN A 121 -5.42 21.16 11.31
N LEU A 122 -4.84 19.94 11.41
CA LEU A 122 -4.77 19.15 12.65
C LEU A 122 -6.14 18.77 13.23
N SER A 123 -7.21 18.82 12.42
CA SER A 123 -8.53 18.30 12.80
C SER A 123 -8.60 16.79 12.68
N ALA A 124 -7.82 16.21 11.76
CA ALA A 124 -7.51 14.78 11.69
C ALA A 124 -6.00 14.58 11.90
N ASP A 125 -5.62 13.41 12.43
CA ASP A 125 -4.22 13.01 12.59
C ASP A 125 -3.72 12.28 11.32
N PHE A 126 -4.58 11.50 10.66
CA PHE A 126 -4.31 10.83 9.38
C PHE A 126 -5.39 11.09 8.34
N ALA A 127 -5.03 11.01 7.05
CA ALA A 127 -5.96 11.01 5.93
C ALA A 127 -5.76 9.79 5.04
N VAL A 128 -6.83 9.08 4.70
CA VAL A 128 -6.81 7.92 3.79
C VAL A 128 -7.42 8.35 2.47
N VAL A 129 -6.58 8.43 1.42
CA VAL A 129 -6.97 8.97 0.10
C VAL A 129 -6.58 7.98 -1.00
N PRO A 130 -7.47 7.70 -1.98
CA PRO A 130 -7.13 6.86 -3.12
C PRO A 130 -6.07 7.56 -3.98
N PHE A 131 -5.10 6.81 -4.50
CA PHE A 131 -4.09 7.37 -5.41
C PHE A 131 -3.88 6.53 -6.68
N TYR A 132 -4.33 5.27 -6.68
CA TYR A 132 -4.23 4.39 -7.84
C TYR A 132 -5.36 3.38 -7.85
N HIS A 133 -5.93 3.15 -9.03
CA HIS A 133 -6.90 2.10 -9.28
C HIS A 133 -6.63 1.45 -10.65
N PRO A 134 -6.77 0.12 -10.83
CA PRO A 134 -6.38 -0.54 -12.07
C PRO A 134 -7.13 -0.07 -13.33
N TYR A 135 -8.41 0.32 -13.19
CA TYR A 135 -9.24 0.75 -14.34
C TYR A 135 -9.14 2.25 -14.66
N THR A 136 -8.82 3.08 -13.67
CA THR A 136 -8.74 4.55 -13.84
C THR A 136 -7.31 5.08 -13.82
N GLY A 137 -6.34 4.24 -13.43
CA GLY A 137 -4.94 4.61 -13.30
C GLY A 137 -4.68 5.43 -12.03
N TYR A 138 -3.76 6.38 -12.13
CA TYR A 138 -3.42 7.27 -11.02
C TYR A 138 -4.48 8.35 -10.83
N ASP A 139 -4.80 8.63 -9.57
CA ASP A 139 -5.71 9.70 -9.21
C ASP A 139 -4.99 11.05 -9.20
N PHE A 140 -5.07 11.76 -10.31
CA PHE A 140 -4.38 13.04 -10.49
C PHE A 140 -4.85 14.11 -9.50
N GLU A 141 -6.11 14.07 -9.07
CA GLU A 141 -6.67 15.03 -8.11
C GLU A 141 -6.00 14.87 -6.73
N ALA A 142 -5.92 13.63 -6.24
CA ALA A 142 -5.27 13.32 -4.96
C ALA A 142 -3.78 13.71 -4.98
N LEU A 143 -3.07 13.32 -6.04
CA LEU A 143 -1.64 13.61 -6.19
C LEU A 143 -1.39 15.12 -6.32
N ARG A 144 -2.28 15.86 -7.01
CA ARG A 144 -2.18 17.31 -7.19
C ARG A 144 -2.47 18.05 -5.88
N ALA A 145 -3.48 17.61 -5.14
CA ALA A 145 -3.84 18.16 -3.84
C ALA A 145 -2.67 18.01 -2.86
N MET A 146 -2.08 16.81 -2.76
CA MET A 146 -0.87 16.59 -1.96
C MET A 146 0.31 17.45 -2.43
N ALA A 147 0.55 17.51 -3.74
CA ALA A 147 1.63 18.31 -4.31
C ALA A 147 1.51 19.80 -4.00
N SER A 148 0.29 20.32 -3.82
CA SER A 148 0.05 21.71 -3.41
C SER A 148 0.27 21.93 -1.90
N GLN A 149 0.21 20.87 -1.10
CA GLN A 149 0.31 20.90 0.36
C GLN A 149 1.66 20.34 0.83
N PHE A 150 2.68 21.19 0.83
CA PHE A 150 4.08 20.80 1.12
C PHE A 150 4.35 20.27 2.55
N THR A 151 3.40 20.34 3.48
CA THR A 151 3.54 19.79 4.83
C THR A 151 3.03 18.35 4.95
N LEU A 152 2.31 17.86 3.93
CA LEU A 152 1.73 16.52 3.93
C LEU A 152 2.67 15.53 3.25
N LEU A 153 2.71 14.30 3.77
CA LEU A 153 3.49 13.21 3.21
C LEU A 153 2.70 11.90 3.32
N GLY A 154 2.69 11.11 2.25
CA GLY A 154 2.21 9.73 2.29
C GLY A 154 3.17 8.83 3.07
N VAL A 155 2.70 8.21 4.15
CA VAL A 155 3.52 7.44 5.11
C VAL A 155 3.30 5.93 5.06
N ASP A 156 2.11 5.50 4.64
CA ASP A 156 1.77 4.09 4.46
C ASP A 156 0.86 3.88 3.24
N GLN A 157 0.84 2.64 2.75
CA GLN A 157 0.00 2.21 1.63
C GLN A 157 -0.94 1.09 2.07
N VAL A 158 -2.23 1.26 1.78
CA VAL A 158 -3.28 0.29 2.09
C VAL A 158 -4.05 -0.07 0.82
N GLU A 159 -4.52 -1.31 0.76
CA GLU A 159 -5.33 -1.81 -0.34
C GLU A 159 -6.73 -2.10 0.18
N ALA A 160 -7.73 -1.67 -0.57
CA ALA A 160 -9.12 -2.04 -0.35
C ALA A 160 -9.67 -2.73 -1.61
N THR A 161 -10.53 -3.72 -1.39
CA THR A 161 -11.17 -4.51 -2.44
C THR A 161 -12.61 -4.69 -2.06
N ASP A 162 -13.51 -4.39 -2.98
CA ASP A 162 -14.92 -4.70 -2.82
C ASP A 162 -15.51 -5.23 -4.13
N ASN A 163 -16.52 -6.07 -3.99
CA ASN A 163 -17.36 -6.51 -5.08
C ASN A 163 -18.48 -5.50 -5.29
N MET A 164 -18.95 -5.38 -6.53
CA MET A 164 -20.16 -4.63 -6.82
C MET A 164 -21.38 -5.55 -6.74
N CYS A 165 -22.47 -5.03 -6.17
CA CYS A 165 -23.73 -5.73 -6.03
C CYS A 165 -24.88 -4.90 -6.60
N LEU A 166 -25.94 -5.58 -7.03
CA LEU A 166 -27.21 -4.95 -7.40
C LEU A 166 -28.09 -4.91 -6.15
N ALA A 167 -28.44 -3.71 -5.71
CA ALA A 167 -29.28 -3.49 -4.55
C ALA A 167 -30.50 -2.62 -4.89
N VAL A 168 -31.59 -2.82 -4.16
CA VAL A 168 -32.82 -2.04 -4.26
C VAL A 168 -33.08 -1.36 -2.93
N HIS A 169 -33.59 -0.13 -2.96
CA HIS A 169 -33.90 0.60 -1.74
C HIS A 169 -35.10 -0.03 -1.00
N GLU A 170 -34.95 -0.36 0.28
CA GLU A 170 -35.92 -1.12 1.09
C GLU A 170 -37.30 -0.43 1.10
N SER A 171 -37.34 0.90 1.18
CA SER A 171 -38.60 1.64 1.19
C SER A 171 -39.43 1.43 -0.09
N GLN A 172 -38.79 1.26 -1.25
CA GLN A 172 -39.51 1.03 -2.50
C GLN A 172 -40.07 -0.38 -2.57
N LEU A 173 -39.32 -1.33 -2.00
CA LEU A 173 -39.79 -2.70 -1.91
C LEU A 173 -41.03 -2.78 -1.00
N TYR A 174 -41.03 -2.05 0.13
CA TYR A 174 -42.22 -1.96 0.98
C TYR A 174 -43.41 -1.32 0.28
N ASP A 175 -43.20 -0.25 -0.49
CA ASP A 175 -44.27 0.40 -1.26
C ASP A 175 -44.88 -0.60 -2.27
N LEU A 176 -44.04 -1.35 -2.97
CA LEU A 176 -44.46 -2.38 -3.92
C LEU A 176 -45.24 -3.50 -3.22
N ILE A 177 -44.72 -4.01 -2.09
CA ILE A 177 -45.38 -5.07 -1.31
C ILE A 177 -46.75 -4.61 -0.82
N GLN A 178 -46.87 -3.39 -0.29
CA GLN A 178 -48.14 -2.84 0.20
C GLN A 178 -49.16 -2.59 -0.91
N SER A 179 -48.70 -2.23 -2.11
CA SER A 179 -49.56 -2.06 -3.28
C SER A 179 -49.98 -3.38 -3.93
N SER A 180 -49.26 -4.47 -3.67
CA SER A 180 -49.50 -5.77 -4.31
C SER A 180 -50.78 -6.44 -3.79
N HIS A 181 -51.48 -7.15 -4.67
CA HIS A 181 -52.69 -7.88 -4.28
C HIS A 181 -52.36 -8.96 -3.23
N PRO A 182 -53.21 -9.12 -2.19
CA PRO A 182 -53.06 -10.19 -1.20
C PRO A 182 -53.07 -11.57 -1.90
N GLY A 183 -52.03 -12.38 -1.67
CA GLY A 183 -51.87 -13.70 -2.29
C GLY A 183 -50.87 -13.76 -3.45
N THR A 184 -50.31 -12.61 -3.87
CA THR A 184 -49.18 -12.57 -4.82
C THR A 184 -47.86 -12.89 -4.12
N GLY A 185 -46.84 -13.33 -4.88
CA GLY A 185 -45.49 -13.61 -4.36
C GLY A 185 -44.87 -12.43 -3.59
N PHE A 186 -45.19 -11.18 -3.97
CA PHE A 186 -44.74 -9.98 -3.27
C PHE A 186 -45.44 -9.80 -1.90
N SER A 187 -46.72 -10.11 -1.77
CA SER A 187 -47.41 -10.05 -0.47
C SER A 187 -46.89 -11.09 0.54
N ALA A 188 -46.27 -12.19 0.06
CA ALA A 188 -45.64 -13.20 0.90
C ALA A 188 -44.31 -12.74 1.51
N LEU A 189 -43.60 -11.80 0.86
CA LEU A 189 -42.38 -11.17 1.37
C LEU A 189 -42.61 -10.42 2.69
N GLN A 190 -43.79 -9.81 2.86
CA GLN A 190 -44.15 -9.08 4.09
C GLN A 190 -44.19 -9.98 5.32
N ARG A 191 -44.50 -11.27 5.15
CA ARG A 191 -44.69 -12.24 6.25
C ARG A 191 -43.38 -12.89 6.71
N ARG A 192 -42.29 -12.76 5.96
CA ARG A 192 -41.01 -13.47 6.19
C ARG A 192 -39.96 -12.62 6.93
N LEU A 193 -40.40 -11.72 7.80
CA LEU A 193 -39.52 -10.73 8.45
C LEU A 193 -38.38 -11.35 9.28
N ARG A 194 -37.16 -10.96 8.90
CA ARG A 194 -35.87 -10.86 9.59
C ARG A 194 -35.39 -12.08 10.40
N LYS A 195 -34.48 -12.83 9.78
CA LYS A 195 -33.51 -13.70 10.45
C LYS A 195 -32.14 -13.01 10.39
N ASP A 196 -31.42 -12.97 11.50
CA ASP A 196 -30.05 -12.46 11.56
C ASP A 196 -29.16 -13.30 10.63
N TRP A 197 -28.32 -12.61 9.84
CA TRP A 197 -27.18 -13.29 9.21
C TRP A 197 -26.23 -13.69 10.33
N GLY A 198 -26.26 -14.96 10.72
CA GLY A 198 -25.12 -15.57 11.40
C GLY A 198 -23.87 -15.48 10.53
N LEU A 199 -22.69 -15.69 11.13
CA LEU A 199 -21.37 -15.64 10.51
C LEU A 199 -21.42 -15.97 9.00
N ILE A 200 -21.10 -14.96 8.19
CA ILE A 200 -21.12 -14.98 6.73
C ILE A 200 -20.41 -16.22 6.18
N ASP A 201 -21.04 -16.80 5.16
CA ASP A 201 -20.58 -17.94 4.40
C ASP A 201 -19.17 -17.71 3.83
N SER A 202 -18.22 -18.55 4.25
CA SER A 202 -16.79 -18.50 3.94
C SER A 202 -16.46 -18.70 2.45
N GLU A 203 -17.45 -19.01 1.61
CA GLU A 203 -17.28 -19.23 0.17
C GLU A 203 -17.24 -17.94 -0.66
N SER A 204 -17.66 -16.79 -0.10
CA SER A 204 -17.70 -15.50 -0.81
C SER A 204 -16.33 -14.83 -1.01
N GLY A 205 -15.24 -15.42 -0.50
CA GLY A 205 -13.88 -14.89 -0.63
C GLY A 205 -13.59 -13.61 0.17
N ASN A 206 -14.63 -13.00 0.75
CA ASN A 206 -14.53 -11.92 1.71
C ASN A 206 -14.57 -12.52 3.11
N SER A 207 -13.41 -12.85 3.69
CA SER A 207 -13.33 -13.23 5.10
C SER A 207 -13.35 -11.96 5.97
N PRO A 208 -14.47 -11.66 6.67
CA PRO A 208 -14.51 -10.58 7.62
C PRO A 208 -13.46 -10.73 8.74
N GLY A 209 -12.83 -9.62 9.14
CA GLY A 209 -11.89 -9.58 10.28
C GLY A 209 -12.58 -9.81 11.62
N ALA A 210 -11.81 -10.12 12.68
CA ALA A 210 -12.33 -10.53 13.99
C ALA A 210 -13.25 -9.51 14.72
N ASP A 211 -13.26 -8.23 14.32
CA ASP A 211 -14.16 -7.21 14.89
C ASP A 211 -15.58 -7.23 14.29
N TYR A 212 -15.82 -8.01 13.24
CA TYR A 212 -17.16 -8.22 12.65
C TYR A 212 -18.18 -8.82 13.63
N ALA A 213 -17.74 -9.35 14.77
CA ALA A 213 -18.63 -9.88 15.80
C ALA A 213 -19.33 -8.80 16.63
N ASN A 214 -18.77 -7.58 16.70
CA ASN A 214 -19.25 -6.51 17.58
C ASN A 214 -20.11 -5.47 16.85
N GLU A 215 -19.86 -5.23 15.56
CA GLU A 215 -20.75 -4.44 14.70
C GLU A 215 -21.78 -5.38 14.10
N THR A 216 -22.98 -5.48 14.70
CA THR A 216 -24.06 -6.31 14.13
C THR A 216 -24.23 -5.97 12.64
N PRO A 217 -23.98 -6.89 11.70
CA PRO A 217 -24.30 -6.66 10.30
C PRO A 217 -25.82 -6.60 10.20
N ARG A 218 -26.40 -5.40 10.28
CA ARG A 218 -27.83 -5.16 10.10
C ARG A 218 -28.13 -5.23 8.62
N ALA A 219 -28.06 -6.45 8.08
CA ALA A 219 -28.42 -6.72 6.71
C ALA A 219 -29.88 -6.35 6.48
N GLY A 220 -30.17 -5.81 5.29
CA GLY A 220 -31.53 -5.64 4.79
C GLY A 220 -32.32 -6.95 4.76
N LEU A 221 -33.59 -6.85 4.32
CA LEU A 221 -34.56 -7.96 4.31
C LEU A 221 -33.93 -9.29 3.81
N PRO A 222 -34.02 -10.41 4.54
CA PRO A 222 -33.59 -11.70 4.03
C PRO A 222 -34.57 -12.14 2.93
N ILE A 223 -34.06 -12.37 1.73
CA ILE A 223 -34.87 -12.72 0.56
C ILE A 223 -34.36 -14.06 0.01
N ASP A 224 -35.26 -15.02 -0.14
CA ASP A 224 -34.95 -16.31 -0.78
C ASP A 224 -34.52 -16.09 -2.24
N MET A 225 -33.74 -17.02 -2.81
CA MET A 225 -33.33 -16.95 -4.22
C MET A 225 -34.50 -16.84 -5.21
N SER A 226 -35.67 -17.41 -4.88
CA SER A 226 -36.90 -17.24 -5.65
C SER A 226 -37.42 -15.81 -5.63
N ASP A 227 -37.35 -15.20 -4.45
CA ASP A 227 -37.89 -13.88 -4.18
C ASP A 227 -36.94 -12.79 -4.73
N GLN A 228 -35.63 -13.05 -4.72
CA GLN A 228 -34.62 -12.22 -5.39
C GLN A 228 -34.84 -12.20 -6.90
N LYS A 229 -35.18 -13.35 -7.52
CA LYS A 229 -35.53 -13.43 -8.94
C LYS A 229 -36.80 -12.64 -9.25
N LEU A 230 -37.84 -12.78 -8.43
CA LEU A 230 -39.09 -12.02 -8.58
C LEU A 230 -38.84 -10.50 -8.53
N ILE A 231 -38.00 -10.06 -7.60
CA ILE A 231 -37.65 -8.64 -7.50
C ILE A 231 -36.80 -8.21 -8.71
N ARG A 232 -35.81 -9.01 -9.10
CA ARG A 232 -34.95 -8.76 -10.27
C ARG A 232 -35.77 -8.57 -11.54
N ASP A 233 -36.76 -9.43 -11.78
CA ASP A 233 -37.64 -9.36 -12.95
C ASP A 233 -38.55 -8.12 -12.94
N ARG A 234 -38.74 -7.50 -11.77
CA ARG A 234 -39.56 -6.29 -11.60
C ARG A 234 -38.75 -4.99 -11.67
N ILE A 235 -37.41 -5.05 -11.67
CA ILE A 235 -36.56 -3.85 -11.77
C ILE A 235 -36.72 -3.25 -13.18
N ASP A 236 -37.23 -2.02 -13.24
CA ASP A 236 -37.46 -1.31 -14.50
C ASP A 236 -36.26 -0.44 -14.90
N VAL A 237 -35.55 0.11 -13.89
CA VAL A 237 -34.46 1.07 -14.08
C VAL A 237 -33.27 0.72 -13.19
N VAL A 238 -32.05 0.80 -13.70
CA VAL A 238 -30.82 0.60 -12.90
C VAL A 238 -29.92 1.82 -13.00
N PHE A 239 -29.48 2.33 -11.85
CA PHE A 239 -28.50 3.40 -11.76
C PHE A 239 -27.12 2.84 -11.44
N ALA A 240 -26.11 3.27 -12.21
CA ALA A 240 -24.73 2.86 -12.01
C ALA A 240 -23.80 4.07 -12.02
N GLY A 241 -22.89 4.12 -11.04
CA GLY A 241 -21.77 5.07 -11.05
C GLY A 241 -20.80 4.80 -12.19
N PRO A 242 -19.87 5.72 -12.50
CA PRO A 242 -18.94 5.55 -13.61
C PRO A 242 -17.98 4.36 -13.41
N GLU A 243 -17.64 4.03 -12.16
CA GLU A 243 -16.85 2.84 -11.84
C GLU A 243 -17.66 1.55 -12.01
N ALA A 244 -18.88 1.53 -11.45
CA ALA A 244 -19.82 0.42 -11.57
C ALA A 244 -20.14 0.09 -13.04
N ALA A 245 -20.38 1.12 -13.86
CA ALA A 245 -20.65 0.98 -15.29
C ALA A 245 -19.50 0.32 -16.06
N ARG A 246 -18.25 0.57 -15.64
CA ARG A 246 -17.06 -0.05 -16.26
C ARG A 246 -16.84 -1.48 -15.80
N ARG A 247 -17.06 -1.77 -14.51
CA ARG A 247 -16.82 -3.09 -13.90
C ARG A 247 -17.91 -4.12 -14.22
N CYS A 248 -19.15 -3.66 -14.39
CA CYS A 248 -20.34 -4.50 -14.53
C CYS A 248 -20.95 -4.41 -15.94
N LYS A 249 -20.14 -4.06 -16.94
CA LYS A 249 -20.61 -3.73 -18.29
C LYS A 249 -21.39 -4.87 -18.93
N SER A 250 -20.88 -6.09 -18.87
CA SER A 250 -21.51 -7.25 -19.50
C SER A 250 -22.87 -7.57 -18.87
N LYS A 251 -22.97 -7.45 -17.55
CA LYS A 251 -24.21 -7.67 -16.80
C LYS A 251 -25.22 -6.55 -17.03
N LEU A 252 -24.77 -5.29 -17.08
CA LEU A 252 -25.61 -4.14 -17.44
C LEU A 252 -26.14 -4.26 -18.87
N ASP A 253 -25.33 -4.69 -19.83
CA ASP A 253 -25.77 -4.95 -21.20
C ASP A 253 -26.80 -6.10 -21.26
N GLY A 254 -26.63 -7.12 -20.42
CA GLY A 254 -27.65 -8.17 -20.23
C GLY A 254 -28.98 -7.65 -19.71
N LEU A 255 -28.96 -6.71 -18.76
CA LEU A 255 -30.17 -6.06 -18.25
C LEU A 255 -30.83 -5.17 -19.32
N ARG A 256 -30.04 -4.44 -20.13
CA ARG A 256 -30.53 -3.68 -21.28
C ARG A 256 -31.25 -4.57 -22.29
N ALA A 257 -30.70 -5.76 -22.57
CA ALA A 257 -31.31 -6.71 -23.50
C ALA A 257 -32.67 -7.25 -23.03
N ILE A 258 -32.88 -7.31 -21.70
CA ILE A 258 -34.16 -7.70 -21.08
C ILE A 258 -35.19 -6.56 -21.13
N GLY A 259 -34.77 -5.33 -21.43
CA GLY A 259 -35.61 -4.13 -21.49
C GLY A 259 -35.50 -3.22 -20.27
N VAL A 260 -34.52 -3.44 -19.38
CA VAL A 260 -34.25 -2.58 -18.23
C VAL A 260 -33.50 -1.32 -18.67
N GLU A 261 -33.96 -0.15 -18.23
CA GLU A 261 -33.32 1.13 -18.53
C GLU A 261 -32.11 1.36 -17.63
N VAL A 262 -30.90 1.49 -18.19
CA VAL A 262 -29.67 1.69 -17.41
C VAL A 262 -29.21 3.14 -17.52
N HIS A 263 -29.24 3.87 -16.40
CA HIS A 263 -28.71 5.22 -16.28
C HIS A 263 -27.31 5.21 -15.68
N GLU A 264 -26.33 5.60 -16.48
CA GLU A 264 -24.94 5.76 -16.05
C GLU A 264 -24.66 7.22 -15.67
N THR A 265 -24.10 7.45 -14.49
CA THR A 265 -23.65 8.80 -14.11
C THR A 265 -22.20 9.01 -14.57
N ALA A 266 -21.93 10.17 -15.19
CA ALA A 266 -20.58 10.52 -15.63
C ALA A 266 -19.71 11.06 -14.49
N GLN A 267 -20.33 11.60 -13.44
CA GLN A 267 -19.64 12.13 -12.26
C GLN A 267 -19.37 11.01 -11.26
N MET A 268 -18.19 11.04 -10.63
CA MET A 268 -17.91 10.22 -9.44
C MET A 268 -18.81 10.72 -8.32
N VAL A 269 -19.92 10.02 -8.12
CA VAL A 269 -20.96 10.35 -7.15
C VAL A 269 -20.99 9.26 -6.08
N GLU A 270 -21.16 9.64 -4.83
CA GLU A 270 -21.35 8.72 -3.69
C GLU A 270 -22.55 7.80 -3.97
N PRO A 271 -22.31 6.48 -4.12
CA PRO A 271 -23.33 5.57 -4.62
C PRO A 271 -24.45 5.32 -3.59
N HIS A 272 -24.17 5.39 -2.28
CA HIS A 272 -25.19 5.18 -1.25
C HIS A 272 -26.18 6.35 -1.14
N ARG A 273 -25.69 7.60 -1.09
CA ARG A 273 -26.50 8.79 -0.76
C ARG A 273 -26.92 9.61 -1.98
N GLU A 274 -25.97 10.03 -2.80
CA GLU A 274 -26.21 10.97 -3.88
C GLU A 274 -26.79 10.28 -5.12
N LEU A 275 -26.37 9.05 -5.42
CA LEU A 275 -26.97 8.25 -6.50
C LEU A 275 -28.41 7.85 -6.16
N ALA A 276 -28.70 7.53 -4.89
CA ALA A 276 -30.06 7.29 -4.41
C ALA A 276 -30.94 8.53 -4.47
N LYS A 277 -30.40 9.70 -4.11
CA LYS A 277 -31.09 10.99 -4.26
C LYS A 277 -31.39 11.29 -5.73
N LEU A 278 -30.43 11.04 -6.62
CA LEU A 278 -30.61 11.19 -8.06
C LEU A 278 -31.71 10.24 -8.56
N ALA A 279 -31.63 8.95 -8.23
CA ALA A 279 -32.63 7.95 -8.61
C ALA A 279 -34.05 8.30 -8.14
N ARG A 280 -34.18 8.82 -6.92
CA ARG A 280 -35.48 9.29 -6.41
C ARG A 280 -35.97 10.52 -7.16
N SER A 281 -35.09 11.49 -7.43
CA SER A 281 -35.46 12.73 -8.13
C SER A 281 -35.86 12.50 -9.59
N THR A 282 -35.26 11.52 -10.26
CA THR A 282 -35.56 11.19 -11.66
C THR A 282 -36.84 10.38 -11.81
N LEU A 283 -37.16 9.52 -10.84
CA LEU A 283 -38.30 8.61 -10.94
C LEU A 283 -39.56 9.05 -10.20
N ASN A 284 -39.44 9.90 -9.17
CA ASN A 284 -40.57 10.34 -8.35
C ASN A 284 -40.53 11.86 -8.09
N THR A 285 -40.95 12.65 -9.09
CA THR A 285 -41.01 14.12 -8.98
C THR A 285 -42.01 14.63 -7.93
N GLY A 286 -43.01 13.81 -7.55
CA GLY A 286 -44.02 14.15 -6.54
C GLY A 286 -43.71 13.70 -5.10
N ARG A 287 -42.61 13.00 -4.86
CA ARG A 287 -42.28 12.40 -3.54
C ARG A 287 -41.40 13.35 -2.72
N GLN A 288 -41.93 13.88 -1.62
CA GLN A 288 -41.13 14.64 -0.65
C GLN A 288 -40.36 13.68 0.27
N THR A 289 -39.04 13.83 0.31
CA THR A 289 -38.16 13.14 1.26
C THR A 289 -37.78 14.13 2.35
N ASN A 290 -38.22 13.89 3.57
CA ASN A 290 -37.81 14.66 4.74
C ASN A 290 -36.65 13.93 5.44
N THR A 291 -35.53 14.62 5.57
CA THR A 291 -34.43 14.20 6.43
C THR A 291 -34.74 14.63 7.85
N MET A 292 -34.96 13.68 8.75
CA MET A 292 -35.07 13.97 10.18
C MET A 292 -33.75 13.55 10.83
N PHE A 293 -33.07 14.52 11.44
CA PHE A 293 -31.91 14.25 12.29
C PHE A 293 -32.44 13.75 13.63
N ASP A 294 -32.06 12.54 14.04
CA ASP A 294 -32.35 12.05 15.37
C ASP A 294 -31.29 12.60 16.33
N PRO A 295 -31.63 13.52 17.25
CA PRO A 295 -30.67 14.14 18.15
C PRO A 295 -30.11 13.16 19.20
N ILE A 296 -30.70 11.96 19.35
CA ILE A 296 -30.28 10.97 20.35
C ILE A 296 -29.26 10.01 19.76
N SER A 297 -29.47 9.51 18.53
CA SER A 297 -28.53 8.60 17.86
C SER A 297 -27.50 9.30 16.98
N GLY A 298 -27.71 10.58 16.65
CA GLY A 298 -26.89 11.31 15.67
C GLY A 298 -27.09 10.85 14.22
N GLU A 299 -27.96 9.87 13.98
CA GLU A 299 -28.26 9.35 12.64
C GLU A 299 -29.28 10.26 11.93
N THR A 300 -28.99 10.58 10.67
CA THR A 300 -29.99 11.19 9.78
C THR A 300 -30.85 10.09 9.16
N ARG A 301 -32.13 10.04 9.53
CA ARG A 301 -33.09 9.10 8.92
C ARG A 301 -33.90 9.78 7.83
N PHE A 302 -34.07 9.07 6.71
CA PHE A 302 -34.89 9.54 5.60
C PHE A 302 -36.32 9.02 5.75
N TYR A 303 -37.24 9.92 6.03
CA TYR A 303 -38.67 9.62 5.97
C TYR A 303 -39.21 10.07 4.64
N SER A 304 -39.89 9.17 3.94
CA SER A 304 -40.57 9.52 2.70
C SER A 304 -42.06 9.36 2.86
N THR A 305 -42.78 10.47 2.73
CA THR A 305 -44.24 10.48 2.74
C THR A 305 -44.75 10.11 1.35
N LEU A 306 -45.59 9.09 1.28
CA LEU A 306 -46.16 8.55 0.05
C LEU A 306 -47.03 9.59 -0.69
N GLY A 307 -46.83 9.69 -2.00
CA GLY A 307 -47.82 10.25 -2.92
C GLY A 307 -48.80 9.16 -3.39
N ALA A 308 -49.99 9.55 -3.84
CA ALA A 308 -51.09 8.65 -4.19
C ALA A 308 -50.84 7.72 -5.41
N GLU A 309 -49.70 7.84 -6.11
CA GLU A 309 -49.38 7.11 -7.35
C GLU A 309 -48.50 5.86 -7.16
N SER A 310 -48.35 5.36 -5.93
CA SER A 310 -47.37 4.29 -5.60
C SER A 310 -47.58 2.94 -6.31
N GLN A 311 -48.79 2.64 -6.80
CA GLN A 311 -49.09 1.35 -7.42
C GLN A 311 -48.42 1.14 -8.80
N ASN A 312 -48.12 2.24 -9.53
CA ASN A 312 -47.47 2.19 -10.85
C ASN A 312 -46.02 2.68 -10.84
N GLY A 313 -45.42 2.87 -9.65
CA GLY A 313 -44.05 3.33 -9.52
C GLY A 313 -43.05 2.35 -10.15
N LYS A 314 -42.14 2.85 -10.98
CA LYS A 314 -41.01 2.07 -11.49
C LYS A 314 -40.09 1.66 -10.34
N LEU A 315 -39.77 0.38 -10.24
CA LEU A 315 -38.78 -0.10 -9.27
C LEU A 315 -37.38 0.19 -9.80
N PHE A 316 -36.53 0.84 -9.01
CA PHE A 316 -35.14 1.06 -9.40
C PHE A 316 -34.15 0.23 -8.60
N GLY A 317 -33.17 -0.32 -9.31
CA GLY A 317 -31.96 -0.92 -8.76
C GLY A 317 -30.80 0.07 -8.80
N MET A 318 -29.82 -0.15 -7.95
CA MET A 318 -28.58 0.60 -7.91
C MET A 318 -27.42 -0.36 -7.79
N ILE A 319 -26.32 -0.06 -8.49
CA ILE A 319 -25.08 -0.83 -8.34
C ILE A 319 -24.23 -0.14 -7.27
N LEU A 320 -24.04 -0.84 -6.16
CA LEU A 320 -23.34 -0.36 -4.97
C LEU A 320 -22.16 -1.30 -4.62
N PRO A 321 -21.13 -0.81 -3.92
CA PRO A 321 -20.17 -1.70 -3.27
C PRO A 321 -20.89 -2.64 -2.28
N TYR A 322 -20.49 -3.91 -2.25
CA TYR A 322 -21.18 -4.94 -1.47
C TYR A 322 -21.19 -4.62 0.02
N GLU A 323 -20.08 -4.15 0.58
CA GLU A 323 -20.04 -3.83 2.00
C GLU A 323 -20.94 -2.64 2.36
N VAL A 324 -21.04 -1.65 1.48
CA VAL A 324 -21.96 -0.51 1.64
C VAL A 324 -23.39 -1.02 1.72
N ALA A 325 -23.82 -1.85 0.76
CA ALA A 325 -25.18 -2.38 0.71
C ALA A 325 -25.49 -3.33 1.87
N MET A 326 -24.49 -4.11 2.33
CA MET A 326 -24.65 -5.06 3.43
C MET A 326 -24.77 -4.36 4.79
N ARG A 327 -24.04 -3.27 5.02
CA ARG A 327 -24.02 -2.55 6.30
C ARG A 327 -25.11 -1.48 6.40
N SER A 328 -25.60 -0.99 5.27
CA SER A 328 -26.74 -0.08 5.23
C SER A 328 -28.05 -0.82 5.52
N SER A 329 -28.87 -0.27 6.41
CA SER A 329 -30.25 -0.75 6.59
C SER A 329 -31.17 -0.44 5.42
N ASP A 330 -30.77 0.50 4.56
CA ASP A 330 -31.63 1.10 3.54
C ASP A 330 -31.71 0.26 2.26
N TYR A 331 -30.85 -0.75 2.12
CA TYR A 331 -30.70 -1.51 0.89
C TYR A 331 -30.95 -3.01 1.08
N VAL A 332 -31.56 -3.60 0.05
CA VAL A 332 -31.76 -5.03 -0.08
C VAL A 332 -30.95 -5.53 -1.27
N ILE A 333 -30.03 -6.44 -1.02
CA ILE A 333 -29.14 -7.02 -2.05
C ILE A 333 -29.93 -8.05 -2.86
N ILE A 334 -29.98 -7.85 -4.17
CA ILE A 334 -30.67 -8.73 -5.13
C ILE A 334 -29.68 -9.65 -5.82
N ASP A 335 -28.53 -9.11 -6.22
CA ASP A 335 -27.42 -9.87 -6.80
C ASP A 335 -26.13 -9.44 -6.10
N HIS A 336 -25.47 -10.37 -5.40
CA HIS A 336 -24.31 -10.08 -4.57
C HIS A 336 -23.02 -9.94 -5.37
N ASN A 337 -22.99 -10.39 -6.64
CA ASN A 337 -21.81 -10.33 -7.48
C ASN A 337 -22.20 -10.04 -8.94
N ILE A 338 -22.19 -8.75 -9.28
CA ILE A 338 -22.49 -8.27 -10.64
C ILE A 338 -21.23 -7.84 -11.41
N ASP A 339 -20.04 -8.07 -10.85
CA ASP A 339 -18.78 -7.77 -11.51
C ASP A 339 -18.49 -8.71 -12.69
N ASP A 340 -17.93 -8.16 -13.77
CA ASP A 340 -17.49 -8.94 -14.93
C ASP A 340 -16.15 -9.68 -14.67
N ALA A 341 -15.37 -9.16 -13.72
CA ALA A 341 -14.02 -9.61 -13.39
C ALA A 341 -13.85 -9.70 -11.86
N PRO A 342 -12.90 -10.50 -11.36
CA PRO A 342 -12.62 -10.55 -9.92
C PRO A 342 -12.31 -9.15 -9.36
N PRO A 343 -12.66 -8.87 -8.09
CA PRO A 343 -12.55 -7.55 -7.50
C PRO A 343 -11.14 -7.01 -7.60
N THR A 344 -11.02 -5.79 -8.15
CA THR A 344 -9.74 -5.11 -8.28
C THR A 344 -9.36 -4.38 -7.01
N LYS A 345 -8.06 -4.40 -6.71
CA LYS A 345 -7.48 -3.72 -5.55
C LYS A 345 -7.32 -2.23 -5.83
N THR A 346 -8.12 -1.40 -5.16
CA THR A 346 -7.94 0.05 -5.09
C THR A 346 -6.88 0.36 -4.05
N ARG A 347 -5.96 1.26 -4.38
CA ARG A 347 -4.82 1.59 -3.52
C ARG A 347 -5.04 2.97 -2.90
N PHE A 348 -4.94 2.96 -1.59
CA PHE A 348 -5.04 4.13 -0.74
C PHE A 348 -3.69 4.40 -0.12
N MET A 349 -3.44 5.67 0.10
CA MET A 349 -2.25 6.13 0.79
C MET A 349 -2.71 6.86 2.04
N VAL A 350 -2.04 6.53 3.13
CA VAL A 350 -2.23 7.16 4.43
C VAL A 350 -1.31 8.36 4.46
N VAL A 351 -1.88 9.52 4.69
CA VAL A 351 -1.20 10.81 4.69
C VAL A 351 -1.16 11.34 6.11
N GLU A 352 0.02 11.78 6.52
CA GLU A 352 0.28 12.40 7.81
C GLU A 352 0.82 13.82 7.59
N ASN A 353 0.65 14.70 8.57
CA ASN A 353 1.29 16.00 8.60
C ASN A 353 2.78 15.86 8.99
N ASN A 354 3.59 15.45 8.03
CA ASN A 354 5.02 15.20 8.18
C ASN A 354 5.81 16.09 7.21
N PRO A 355 6.17 17.32 7.61
CA PRO A 355 6.76 18.29 6.71
C PRO A 355 8.15 17.86 6.21
N ASP A 356 8.38 17.92 4.89
CA ASP A 356 9.71 17.72 4.31
C ASP A 356 10.62 18.89 4.69
N GLN A 357 11.47 18.68 5.69
CA GLN A 357 12.41 19.67 6.20
C GLN A 357 13.41 20.15 5.17
N THR A 358 13.67 19.34 4.15
CA THR A 358 14.59 19.71 3.06
C THR A 358 14.06 20.86 2.21
N LEU A 359 12.79 21.25 2.39
CA LEU A 359 12.18 22.41 1.76
C LEU A 359 12.31 23.70 2.60
N PHE A 360 12.50 23.60 3.92
CA PHE A 360 12.49 24.75 4.83
C PHE A 360 13.87 25.13 5.34
N GLU A 361 14.73 24.14 5.58
CA GLU A 361 16.00 24.38 6.27
C GLU A 361 17.17 24.55 5.31
N ASP A 362 17.93 25.63 5.52
CA ASP A 362 19.15 25.90 4.76
C ASP A 362 20.21 24.80 4.91
N LYS A 363 20.17 24.01 6.00
CA LYS A 363 21.09 22.89 6.24
C LYS A 363 21.02 21.82 5.15
N TYR A 364 19.88 21.70 4.47
CA TYR A 364 19.66 20.74 3.37
C TYR A 364 19.76 21.35 1.97
N ARG A 365 20.31 22.56 1.85
CA ARG A 365 20.46 23.25 0.55
C ARG A 365 21.40 22.54 -0.43
N THR A 366 22.33 21.72 0.07
CA THR A 366 23.25 20.94 -0.76
C THR A 366 22.61 19.60 -1.17
N THR A 367 22.89 19.16 -2.40
CA THR A 367 22.40 17.88 -2.92
C THR A 367 22.75 16.73 -1.99
N ASP A 368 23.99 16.68 -1.50
CA ASP A 368 24.46 15.58 -0.66
C ASP A 368 23.76 15.57 0.71
N ALA A 369 23.48 16.73 1.32
CA ALA A 369 22.73 16.79 2.57
C ALA A 369 21.29 16.32 2.38
N LYS A 370 20.60 16.81 1.34
CA LYS A 370 19.22 16.39 1.02
C LYS A 370 19.13 14.90 0.66
N THR A 371 20.08 14.37 -0.10
CA THR A 371 20.18 12.94 -0.38
C THR A 371 20.41 12.14 0.90
N SER A 372 21.33 12.58 1.76
CA SER A 372 21.63 11.87 3.01
C SER A 372 20.42 11.81 3.95
N TYR A 373 19.63 12.88 4.02
CA TYR A 373 18.40 12.95 4.82
C TYR A 373 17.39 11.90 4.35
N TRP A 374 17.04 11.91 3.06
CA TRP A 374 16.03 11.02 2.53
C TRP A 374 16.49 9.56 2.47
N VAL A 375 17.78 9.30 2.19
CA VAL A 375 18.32 7.94 2.23
C VAL A 375 18.21 7.36 3.65
N LYS A 376 18.51 8.14 4.69
CA LYS A 376 18.34 7.69 6.09
C LYS A 376 16.88 7.36 6.42
N ARG A 377 15.94 8.23 6.02
CA ARG A 377 14.49 7.98 6.19
C ARG A 377 14.05 6.70 5.49
N MET A 378 14.45 6.50 4.24
CA MET A 378 14.06 5.31 3.48
C MET A 378 14.71 4.04 4.05
N GLN A 379 15.96 4.13 4.52
CA GLN A 379 16.62 3.01 5.20
C GLN A 379 15.86 2.60 6.45
N SER A 380 15.40 3.54 7.28
CA SER A 380 14.61 3.18 8.46
C SER A 380 13.24 2.60 8.16
N ILE A 381 12.58 3.05 7.08
CA ILE A 381 11.35 2.39 6.60
C ILE A 381 11.65 0.94 6.19
N SER A 382 12.80 0.72 5.54
CA SER A 382 13.21 -0.62 5.08
C SER A 382 13.61 -1.56 6.23
N SER A 383 14.10 -1.03 7.35
CA SER A 383 14.56 -1.78 8.53
C SER A 383 13.97 -1.19 9.84
N PRO A 384 12.69 -1.49 10.13
CA PRO A 384 11.99 -0.92 11.30
C PRO A 384 12.50 -1.49 12.64
N THR A 385 13.04 -2.72 12.66
CA THR A 385 13.65 -3.32 13.83
C THR A 385 15.07 -2.75 14.01
N GLY A 386 15.27 -1.99 15.10
CA GLY A 386 16.56 -1.39 15.44
C GLY A 386 17.69 -2.42 15.34
N SER A 387 18.61 -2.20 14.41
CA SER A 387 19.59 -3.18 13.96
C SER A 387 20.79 -3.31 14.91
N PHE A 388 20.55 -3.49 16.21
CA PHE A 388 21.61 -3.54 17.23
C PHE A 388 22.67 -4.62 16.89
N GLY A 389 22.25 -5.75 16.33
CA GLY A 389 23.15 -6.80 15.84
C GLY A 389 23.94 -6.41 14.58
N GLN A 390 23.40 -5.57 13.70
CA GLN A 390 24.06 -5.20 12.43
C GLN A 390 25.16 -4.16 12.65
N GLY A 391 24.97 -3.19 13.55
CA GLY A 391 26.02 -2.23 13.91
C GLY A 391 27.23 -2.93 14.53
N PHE A 392 26.98 -3.95 15.35
CA PHE A 392 28.01 -4.79 15.97
C PHE A 392 28.74 -5.66 14.94
N LEU A 393 28.01 -6.31 14.02
CA LEU A 393 28.60 -7.08 12.92
C LEU A 393 29.43 -6.21 11.96
N GLN A 394 29.00 -4.97 11.70
CA GLN A 394 29.78 -4.01 10.92
C GLN A 394 31.07 -3.60 11.64
N MET A 395 30.99 -3.31 12.94
CA MET A 395 32.19 -3.03 13.75
C MET A 395 33.16 -4.20 13.71
N PHE A 396 32.68 -5.45 13.87
CA PHE A 396 33.51 -6.64 13.73
C PHE A 396 34.09 -6.80 12.32
N GLY A 397 33.30 -6.53 11.28
CA GLY A 397 33.78 -6.53 9.90
C GLY A 397 34.89 -5.50 9.65
N TYR A 398 34.78 -4.29 10.20
CA TYR A 398 35.82 -3.27 10.10
C TYR A 398 37.08 -3.65 10.88
N VAL A 399 36.93 -4.13 12.12
CA VAL A 399 38.06 -4.59 12.94
C VAL A 399 38.77 -5.76 12.25
N ALA A 400 38.02 -6.78 11.81
CA ALA A 400 38.57 -7.92 11.07
C ALA A 400 39.24 -7.48 9.76
N GLY A 401 38.67 -6.49 9.05
CA GLY A 401 39.27 -5.92 7.85
C GLY A 401 40.59 -5.19 8.11
N THR A 402 40.68 -4.40 9.18
CA THR A 402 41.93 -3.73 9.57
C THR A 402 43.01 -4.72 9.99
N VAL A 403 42.63 -5.77 10.73
CA VAL A 403 43.54 -6.86 11.11
C VAL A 403 44.03 -7.63 9.88
N ALA A 404 43.13 -7.90 8.92
CA ALA A 404 43.49 -8.56 7.67
C ALA A 404 44.50 -7.75 6.85
N VAL A 405 44.29 -6.44 6.70
CA VAL A 405 45.22 -5.55 5.99
C VAL A 405 46.58 -5.51 6.69
N ALA A 406 46.59 -5.44 8.03
CA ALA A 406 47.84 -5.47 8.80
C ALA A 406 48.59 -6.80 8.61
N LEU A 407 47.89 -7.94 8.65
CA LEU A 407 48.48 -9.26 8.44
C LEU A 407 49.02 -9.46 7.02
N VAL A 408 48.29 -8.99 6.00
CA VAL A 408 48.75 -9.04 4.60
C VAL A 408 49.96 -8.14 4.40
N ALA A 409 49.98 -6.93 4.98
CA ALA A 409 51.11 -6.02 4.90
C ALA A 409 52.36 -6.59 5.60
N LEU A 410 52.21 -7.19 6.78
CA LEU A 410 53.29 -7.84 7.52
C LEU A 410 53.81 -9.10 6.79
N GLY A 411 52.92 -9.91 6.22
CA GLY A 411 53.29 -11.08 5.42
C GLY A 411 54.02 -10.71 4.13
N ALA A 412 53.55 -9.68 3.41
CA ALA A 412 54.20 -9.17 2.21
C ALA A 412 55.57 -8.55 2.52
N PHE A 413 55.67 -7.79 3.62
CA PHE A 413 56.94 -7.23 4.08
C PHE A 413 57.94 -8.35 4.45
N GLY A 414 57.50 -9.37 5.19
CA GLY A 414 58.32 -10.53 5.54
C GLY A 414 58.82 -11.31 4.32
N LEU A 415 57.98 -11.46 3.29
CA LEU A 415 58.39 -12.09 2.02
C LEU A 415 59.37 -11.21 1.22
N LEU A 416 59.19 -9.89 1.21
CA LEU A 416 60.12 -8.95 0.56
C LEU A 416 61.49 -8.97 1.25
N THR A 417 61.54 -9.04 2.58
CA THR A 417 62.79 -9.16 3.34
C THR A 417 63.44 -10.55 3.25
N ALA A 418 62.68 -11.58 2.84
CA ALA A 418 63.19 -12.93 2.59
C ALA A 418 63.78 -13.10 1.18
N THR A 419 63.54 -12.15 0.27
CA THR A 419 64.29 -12.06 -0.99
C THR A 419 65.68 -11.47 -0.72
N PRO A 420 66.74 -11.90 -1.43
CA PRO A 420 68.12 -11.46 -1.16
C PRO A 420 68.38 -10.05 -1.72
N LEU A 421 67.59 -9.07 -1.29
CA LEU A 421 67.88 -7.65 -1.44
C LEU A 421 68.39 -7.14 -0.09
N SER A 422 69.60 -6.60 -0.11
CA SER A 422 70.46 -6.26 1.03
C SER A 422 69.92 -5.10 1.89
N ILE A 423 68.74 -5.27 2.50
CA ILE A 423 68.20 -4.34 3.48
C ILE A 423 68.31 -5.03 4.85
N ASN A 424 69.32 -4.62 5.63
CA ASN A 424 69.50 -5.05 7.02
C ASN A 424 68.29 -4.61 7.85
N ALA A 425 67.32 -5.51 8.03
CA ALA A 425 66.24 -5.31 8.99
C ALA A 425 66.78 -5.46 10.44
N PRO A 426 66.32 -4.64 11.39
CA PRO A 426 66.76 -4.71 12.78
C PRO A 426 66.43 -6.07 13.43
N ALA A 427 67.34 -6.56 14.28
CA ALA A 427 67.30 -7.89 14.91
C ALA A 427 66.01 -8.18 15.72
N SER A 428 65.28 -7.14 16.13
CA SER A 428 63.97 -7.22 16.79
C SER A 428 62.84 -7.76 15.90
N MET A 429 63.06 -7.90 14.59
CA MET A 429 62.08 -8.42 13.62
C MET A 429 62.40 -9.85 13.12
N SER A 430 63.37 -10.54 13.72
CA SER A 430 63.80 -11.89 13.34
C SER A 430 62.71 -12.99 13.45
N TRP A 431 61.60 -12.71 14.14
CA TRP A 431 60.43 -13.58 14.21
C TRP A 431 59.57 -13.59 12.93
N LEU A 432 59.84 -12.69 11.97
CA LEU A 432 59.28 -12.67 10.60
C LEU A 432 60.11 -13.57 9.66
N SER A 433 60.27 -14.85 10.01
CA SER A 433 60.84 -15.85 9.09
C SER A 433 59.86 -16.16 7.94
N SER A 434 60.34 -16.78 6.85
CA SER A 434 59.51 -17.09 5.67
C SER A 434 58.25 -17.92 6.00
N LEU A 435 58.30 -18.74 7.04
CA LEU A 435 57.20 -19.56 7.56
C LEU A 435 56.14 -18.74 8.33
N THR A 436 56.56 -17.73 9.10
CA THR A 436 55.63 -16.80 9.77
C THR A 436 55.06 -15.77 8.79
N ALA A 437 55.81 -15.41 7.75
CA ALA A 437 55.34 -14.51 6.68
C ALA A 437 54.28 -15.17 5.78
N THR A 438 54.48 -16.42 5.37
CA THR A 438 53.47 -17.17 4.57
C THR A 438 52.21 -17.46 5.38
N THR A 439 52.33 -17.85 6.65
CA THR A 439 51.16 -18.06 7.53
C THR A 439 50.42 -16.76 7.82
N ALA A 440 51.11 -15.64 8.03
CA ALA A 440 50.48 -14.32 8.17
C ALA A 440 49.73 -13.89 6.89
N LEU A 441 50.25 -14.21 5.70
CA LEU A 441 49.61 -13.88 4.43
C LEU A 441 48.37 -14.75 4.18
N ILE A 442 48.43 -16.05 4.48
CA ILE A 442 47.27 -16.96 4.39
C ILE A 442 46.20 -16.58 5.43
N ALA A 443 46.60 -16.32 6.67
CA ALA A 443 45.69 -15.88 7.74
C ALA A 443 45.09 -14.50 7.41
N GLY A 444 45.88 -13.58 6.86
CA GLY A 444 45.44 -12.29 6.34
C GLY A 444 44.43 -12.43 5.20
N GLY A 445 44.66 -13.37 4.27
CA GLY A 445 43.72 -13.69 3.19
C GLY A 445 42.40 -14.27 3.70
N LEU A 446 42.45 -15.23 4.62
CA LEU A 446 41.25 -15.84 5.24
C LEU A 446 40.48 -14.84 6.10
N THR A 447 41.17 -14.01 6.88
CA THR A 447 40.53 -12.93 7.66
C THR A 447 39.98 -11.83 6.76
N ALA A 448 40.60 -11.54 5.61
CA ALA A 448 40.04 -10.65 4.60
C ALA A 448 38.74 -11.24 4.01
N ILE A 449 38.71 -12.55 3.71
CA ILE A 449 37.49 -13.23 3.23
C ILE A 449 36.40 -13.22 4.32
N ALA A 450 36.75 -13.51 5.58
CA ALA A 450 35.80 -13.47 6.69
C ALA A 450 35.27 -12.06 6.96
N ALA A 451 36.15 -11.04 6.97
CA ALA A 451 35.77 -9.64 7.06
C ALA A 451 34.89 -9.23 5.88
N TRP A 452 35.20 -9.72 4.67
CA TRP A 452 34.42 -9.48 3.46
C TRP A 452 33.04 -10.13 3.51
N VAL A 453 32.91 -11.34 4.10
CA VAL A 453 31.61 -11.98 4.35
C VAL A 453 30.82 -11.19 5.40
N LEU A 454 31.44 -10.84 6.54
CA LEU A 454 30.78 -10.06 7.60
C LEU A 454 30.34 -8.67 7.14
N LEU A 455 31.11 -8.03 6.25
CA LEU A 455 30.77 -6.75 5.62
C LEU A 455 29.77 -6.90 4.45
N SER A 456 29.58 -8.09 3.89
CA SER A 456 28.60 -8.32 2.81
C SER A 456 27.23 -8.75 3.32
N VAL A 457 27.12 -9.18 4.58
CA VAL A 457 25.84 -9.40 5.30
C VAL A 457 25.15 -8.07 5.67
N GLN A 458 25.63 -6.92 5.16
CA GLN A 458 25.04 -5.62 5.40
C GLN A 458 23.60 -5.50 4.85
N SER A 459 22.66 -5.43 5.80
CA SER A 459 21.28 -4.92 5.74
C SER A 459 20.65 -4.88 4.34
N THR A 460 20.25 -6.02 3.82
CA THR A 460 19.03 -6.03 3.00
C THR A 460 17.90 -5.63 3.93
N GLY A 461 17.12 -4.61 3.57
CA GLY A 461 15.95 -4.23 4.36
C GLY A 461 15.02 -5.45 4.55
N GLU A 462 14.19 -5.41 5.59
CA GLU A 462 13.10 -6.38 5.75
C GLU A 462 11.93 -6.05 4.83
N ARG A 463 11.74 -4.76 4.52
CA ARG A 463 10.64 -4.23 3.68
C ARG A 463 11.21 -3.44 2.49
N GLY A 464 10.47 -3.46 1.37
CA GLY A 464 10.72 -2.55 0.25
C GLY A 464 10.15 -1.17 0.55
N VAL A 465 10.57 -0.15 -0.21
CA VAL A 465 10.06 1.22 -0.06
C VAL A 465 9.58 1.76 -1.39
N ARG A 466 8.34 2.23 -1.42
CA ARG A 466 7.74 2.94 -2.55
C ARG A 466 7.84 4.44 -2.30
N VAL A 467 8.33 5.18 -3.30
CA VAL A 467 8.58 6.62 -3.21
C VAL A 467 7.89 7.31 -4.38
N LEU A 468 7.06 8.30 -4.06
CA LEU A 468 6.47 9.21 -5.05
C LEU A 468 7.25 10.52 -5.03
N MET A 469 7.87 10.90 -6.15
CA MET A 469 8.62 12.14 -6.30
C MET A 469 8.00 13.02 -7.36
N ARG A 470 7.66 14.25 -7.01
CA ARG A 470 7.22 15.26 -7.98
C ARG A 470 8.43 16.03 -8.51
N PHE A 471 8.49 16.15 -9.83
CA PHE A 471 9.43 16.96 -10.58
C PHE A 471 8.69 18.14 -11.20
N LEU A 472 9.12 19.36 -10.86
CA LEU A 472 8.70 20.57 -11.58
C LEU A 472 9.49 20.66 -12.88
N ARG A 473 8.81 20.73 -14.03
CA ARG A 473 9.45 20.87 -15.35
C ARG A 473 9.69 22.34 -15.73
N SER A 474 10.03 23.19 -14.77
CA SER A 474 10.32 24.60 -15.03
C SER A 474 11.81 24.81 -15.35
N GLY A 475 12.15 25.05 -16.62
CA GLY A 475 13.48 25.45 -17.11
C GLY A 475 14.12 24.49 -18.12
N ASP A 476 15.13 24.98 -18.84
CA ASP A 476 15.80 24.30 -19.99
C ASP A 476 16.52 22.99 -19.65
N ALA A 477 16.71 22.67 -18.36
CA ALA A 477 17.57 21.57 -17.89
C ALA A 477 16.84 20.44 -17.13
N ALA A 478 15.50 20.47 -17.04
CA ALA A 478 14.73 19.48 -16.28
C ALA A 478 14.73 18.09 -16.95
N SER A 479 15.78 17.30 -16.75
CA SER A 479 15.94 15.97 -17.35
C SER A 479 15.56 14.85 -16.39
N LEU A 480 14.27 14.49 -16.35
CA LEU A 480 13.80 13.26 -15.71
C LEU A 480 14.52 12.01 -16.28
N GLY A 481 14.91 12.06 -17.55
CA GLY A 481 15.57 10.97 -18.27
C GLY A 481 16.85 10.44 -17.61
N ASP A 482 17.60 11.26 -16.87
CA ASP A 482 18.82 10.79 -16.19
C ASP A 482 18.54 9.91 -14.97
N VAL A 483 17.46 10.22 -14.26
CA VAL A 483 16.95 9.44 -13.13
C VAL A 483 16.33 8.16 -13.67
N GLU A 484 15.48 8.26 -14.69
CA GLU A 484 14.85 7.12 -15.36
C GLU A 484 15.88 6.15 -15.94
N ASN A 485 16.87 6.65 -16.69
CA ASN A 485 17.96 5.82 -17.22
C ASN A 485 18.77 5.15 -16.11
N TYR A 486 18.94 5.82 -14.96
CA TYR A 486 19.58 5.18 -13.81
C TYR A 486 18.71 4.05 -13.27
N LEU A 487 17.44 4.29 -12.97
CA LEU A 487 16.52 3.27 -12.45
C LEU A 487 16.42 2.06 -13.39
N ARG A 488 16.30 2.30 -14.71
CA ARG A 488 16.32 1.25 -15.74
C ARG A 488 17.61 0.44 -15.74
N ASN A 489 18.77 1.09 -15.61
CA ASN A 489 20.06 0.40 -15.59
C ASN A 489 20.19 -0.57 -14.40
N TYR A 490 19.58 -0.23 -13.27
CA TYR A 490 19.59 -1.07 -12.07
C TYR A 490 18.38 -2.03 -11.97
N GLY A 491 17.44 -1.96 -12.92
CA GLY A 491 16.24 -2.78 -12.91
C GLY A 491 15.26 -2.43 -11.79
N VAL A 492 15.32 -1.19 -11.28
CA VAL A 492 14.40 -0.68 -10.26
C VAL A 492 13.05 -0.40 -10.90
N ARG A 493 11.98 -0.87 -10.27
CA ARG A 493 10.61 -0.70 -10.74
C ARG A 493 10.22 0.77 -10.64
N HIS A 494 9.76 1.36 -11.73
CA HIS A 494 9.26 2.74 -11.70
C HIS A 494 8.20 2.99 -12.76
N SER A 495 7.36 3.98 -12.50
CA SER A 495 6.37 4.51 -13.44
C SER A 495 6.43 6.03 -13.44
N ILE A 496 6.12 6.62 -14.59
CA ILE A 496 6.11 8.07 -14.78
C ILE A 496 4.69 8.50 -15.09
N VAL A 497 4.19 9.44 -14.31
CA VAL A 497 2.81 9.91 -14.35
C VAL A 497 2.82 11.42 -14.54
N ARG A 498 2.12 11.94 -15.53
CA ARG A 498 2.04 13.39 -15.80
C ARG A 498 0.78 13.96 -15.16
N PHE A 499 0.88 15.12 -14.50
CA PHE A 499 -0.25 15.73 -13.81
C PHE A 499 -1.30 16.36 -14.73
N ASP A 500 -0.89 16.76 -15.93
CA ASP A 500 -1.71 17.54 -16.85
C ASP A 500 -1.28 17.25 -18.30
N GLU A 501 -2.16 17.56 -19.25
CA GLU A 501 -1.78 17.61 -20.65
C GLU A 501 -0.94 18.88 -20.88
N ASP A 502 0.17 18.74 -21.62
CA ASP A 502 1.15 19.83 -21.86
C ASP A 502 0.56 21.00 -22.73
N SER A 503 -0.76 21.01 -22.99
CA SER A 503 -1.44 21.84 -23.99
C SER A 503 -2.04 23.16 -23.48
N GLU A 504 -2.24 23.36 -22.16
CA GLU A 504 -3.05 24.49 -21.68
C GLU A 504 -2.33 25.62 -20.92
N ARG A 505 -1.04 25.49 -20.56
CA ARG A 505 -0.34 26.52 -19.76
C ARG A 505 1.09 26.80 -20.21
N SER A 506 1.60 27.99 -19.87
CA SER A 506 2.89 28.59 -20.26
C SER A 506 4.15 27.85 -19.76
N GLY A 507 4.05 26.57 -19.39
CA GLY A 507 5.16 25.73 -18.96
C GLY A 507 4.77 24.24 -18.92
N PRO A 508 5.74 23.31 -18.99
CA PRO A 508 5.45 21.88 -19.07
C PRO A 508 4.83 21.38 -17.75
N ALA A 509 3.89 20.44 -17.85
CA ALA A 509 3.19 19.88 -16.71
C ALA A 509 4.18 19.20 -15.74
N ALA A 510 3.92 19.32 -14.44
CA ALA A 510 4.70 18.59 -13.45
C ALA A 510 4.53 17.08 -13.63
N VAL A 511 5.54 16.32 -13.23
CA VAL A 511 5.57 14.86 -13.40
C VAL A 511 5.82 14.20 -12.06
N VAL A 512 5.07 13.14 -11.75
CA VAL A 512 5.33 12.24 -10.63
C VAL A 512 6.10 11.04 -11.13
N LEU A 513 7.24 10.79 -10.51
CA LEU A 513 8.00 9.56 -10.66
C LEU A 513 7.65 8.68 -9.45
N ASP A 514 6.99 7.56 -9.72
CA ASP A 514 6.72 6.51 -8.76
C ASP A 514 7.81 5.45 -8.85
N VAL A 515 8.47 5.14 -7.74
CA VAL A 515 9.60 4.21 -7.69
C VAL A 515 9.40 3.21 -6.56
N GLU A 516 9.54 1.93 -6.85
CA GLU A 516 9.59 0.87 -5.84
C GLU A 516 11.02 0.34 -5.73
N PHE A 517 11.64 0.57 -4.58
CA PHE A 517 12.93 0.02 -4.22
C PHE A 517 12.74 -1.31 -3.49
N ASP A 518 13.30 -2.38 -4.06
CA ASP A 518 13.34 -3.68 -3.37
C ASP A 518 14.32 -3.59 -2.19
N PRO A 519 14.21 -4.44 -1.15
CA PRO A 519 15.10 -4.37 0.00
C PRO A 519 16.60 -4.56 -0.35
N GLN A 520 16.89 -5.21 -1.47
CA GLN A 520 18.25 -5.36 -2.02
C GLN A 520 18.84 -4.06 -2.57
N ASP A 521 18.01 -3.07 -2.90
CA ASP A 521 18.46 -1.79 -3.45
C ASP A 521 19.02 -0.86 -2.36
N PHE A 522 18.71 -1.17 -1.10
CA PHE A 522 19.26 -0.55 0.10
C PHE A 522 20.63 -1.10 0.49
N ALA A 523 20.98 -2.30 0.03
CA ALA A 523 22.22 -2.96 0.39
C ALA A 523 23.43 -2.07 0.08
N PHE A 524 24.28 -1.90 1.08
CA PHE A 524 25.58 -1.26 0.97
C PHE A 524 26.63 -2.36 1.13
N GLY A 525 27.67 -2.36 0.29
CA GLY A 525 28.74 -3.34 0.49
C GLY A 525 29.72 -3.44 -0.68
N PRO A 526 30.92 -3.98 -0.42
CA PRO A 526 31.95 -4.17 -1.45
C PRO A 526 31.48 -5.12 -2.56
N PHE A 527 30.65 -6.13 -2.26
CA PHE A 527 30.05 -7.02 -3.27
C PHE A 527 29.03 -6.32 -4.15
N ALA A 528 28.19 -5.44 -3.57
CA ALA A 528 27.29 -4.58 -4.33
C ALA A 528 28.08 -3.57 -5.17
N MET A 529 29.22 -3.07 -4.68
CA MET A 529 30.12 -2.25 -5.48
C MET A 529 30.69 -3.03 -6.68
N PHE A 530 31.19 -4.26 -6.52
CA PHE A 530 31.73 -5.02 -7.64
C PHE A 530 30.65 -5.53 -8.62
N SER A 531 29.48 -5.95 -8.11
CA SER A 531 28.39 -6.49 -8.95
C SER A 531 27.44 -5.42 -9.52
N ARG A 532 27.36 -4.23 -8.91
CA ARG A 532 26.42 -3.14 -9.29
C ARG A 532 27.11 -1.77 -9.55
N ARG A 533 28.33 -1.75 -10.11
CA ARG A 533 29.07 -0.58 -10.66
C ARG A 533 29.68 0.41 -9.64
N LEU A 534 30.54 -0.04 -8.73
CA LEU A 534 31.46 0.74 -7.86
C LEU A 534 30.84 1.96 -7.14
N ARG A 535 29.51 2.03 -7.03
CA ARG A 535 28.77 3.22 -6.59
C ARG A 535 27.70 2.81 -5.59
N GLY A 536 28.08 2.79 -4.31
CA GLY A 536 27.19 2.83 -3.13
C GLY A 536 25.88 2.02 -3.22
N SER A 537 24.89 2.45 -2.45
CA SER A 537 23.53 1.93 -2.50
C SER A 537 22.77 2.51 -3.71
N VAL A 538 21.91 1.71 -4.35
CA VAL A 538 21.15 2.13 -5.56
C VAL A 538 20.25 3.32 -5.23
N ILE A 539 19.64 3.32 -4.05
CA ILE A 539 18.79 4.42 -3.60
C ILE A 539 19.58 5.73 -3.46
N ASN A 540 20.82 5.67 -2.93
CA ASN A 540 21.68 6.85 -2.82
C ASN A 540 21.99 7.43 -4.21
N GLY A 541 22.33 6.56 -5.18
CA GLY A 541 22.56 7.01 -6.55
C GLY A 541 21.32 7.60 -7.23
N ALA A 542 20.15 7.00 -7.03
CA ALA A 542 18.88 7.50 -7.55
C ALA A 542 18.53 8.87 -6.94
N MET A 543 18.62 9.01 -5.62
CA MET A 543 18.30 10.23 -4.89
C MET A 543 19.30 11.35 -5.18
N LYS A 544 20.59 11.05 -5.36
CA LYS A 544 21.61 12.04 -5.76
C LYS A 544 21.33 12.60 -7.15
N LYS A 545 20.85 11.77 -8.08
CA LYS A 545 20.42 12.23 -9.41
C LYS A 545 19.10 13.00 -9.35
N ALA A 546 18.14 12.54 -8.54
CA ALA A 546 16.86 13.21 -8.38
C ALA A 546 17.05 14.63 -7.82
N PHE A 547 17.84 14.81 -6.77
CA PHE A 547 18.06 16.11 -6.11
C PHE A 547 19.18 16.96 -6.71
N GLN A 548 19.70 16.61 -7.88
CA GLN A 548 20.78 17.35 -8.52
C GLN A 548 20.31 18.77 -8.89
N ARG A 549 20.66 19.76 -8.04
CA ARG A 549 20.14 21.14 -8.07
C ARG A 549 20.21 21.85 -9.43
N TRP A 550 21.22 21.56 -10.24
CA TRP A 550 21.40 22.19 -11.55
C TRP A 550 20.52 21.56 -12.65
N LYS A 551 20.04 20.32 -12.46
CA LYS A 551 19.11 19.64 -13.39
C LYS A 551 17.67 19.76 -12.92
N ASN A 552 17.43 19.42 -11.66
CA ASN A 552 16.09 19.26 -11.12
C ASN A 552 15.87 20.27 -10.00
N ARG A 553 15.42 21.48 -10.36
CA ARG A 553 14.99 22.48 -9.39
C ARG A 553 13.58 22.13 -8.91
N GLY A 554 13.39 22.01 -7.59
CA GLY A 554 12.07 21.82 -7.00
C GLY A 554 11.53 20.39 -7.01
N VAL A 555 12.40 19.39 -6.82
CA VAL A 555 11.93 18.01 -6.53
C VAL A 555 11.41 17.92 -5.10
N THR A 556 10.18 17.45 -4.97
CA THR A 556 9.50 17.23 -3.69
C THR A 556 9.10 15.77 -3.57
N VAL A 557 9.40 15.14 -2.43
CA VAL A 557 8.92 13.79 -2.13
C VAL A 557 7.49 13.92 -1.62
N LEU A 558 6.54 13.26 -2.30
CA LEU A 558 5.12 13.28 -1.95
C LEU A 558 4.75 12.13 -1.02
N ALA A 559 5.42 10.99 -1.13
CA ALA A 559 5.18 9.82 -0.28
C ALA A 559 6.44 8.96 -0.19
N ALA A 560 6.63 8.32 0.96
CA ALA A 560 7.61 7.28 1.20
C ALA A 560 6.95 6.20 2.08
N MET A 561 6.55 5.10 1.46
CA MET A 561 5.67 4.08 2.05
C MET A 561 6.35 2.72 2.04
N PRO A 562 6.23 1.90 3.10
CA PRO A 562 6.72 0.53 3.08
C PRO A 562 5.86 -0.35 2.18
N PHE A 563 6.46 -1.38 1.59
CA PHE A 563 5.73 -2.49 0.99
C PHE A 563 6.44 -3.82 1.27
N GLU A 564 5.69 -4.92 1.27
CA GLU A 564 6.25 -6.24 1.56
C GLU A 564 7.11 -6.77 0.42
N PRO A 565 8.23 -7.48 0.71
CA PRO A 565 9.07 -8.09 -0.31
C PRO A 565 8.26 -9.01 -1.24
N GLY A 566 8.49 -8.90 -2.55
CA GLY A 566 7.79 -9.72 -3.54
C GLY A 566 6.38 -9.22 -3.90
N LYS A 567 5.77 -8.33 -3.11
CA LYS A 567 4.50 -7.66 -3.42
C LYS A 567 4.66 -6.35 -4.19
N GLY A 568 5.83 -6.11 -4.80
CA GLY A 568 6.04 -4.93 -5.64
C GLY A 568 5.06 -4.91 -6.81
N GLN A 569 4.46 -3.75 -7.05
CA GLN A 569 3.25 -3.59 -7.86
C GLN A 569 3.55 -3.04 -9.24
N LEU A 570 4.70 -2.40 -9.38
CA LEU A 570 5.19 -1.89 -10.65
C LEU A 570 5.95 -2.98 -11.41
N PRO A 571 5.90 -2.96 -12.76
CA PRO A 571 6.62 -3.92 -13.57
C PRO A 571 8.13 -3.78 -13.37
N ARG A 572 8.82 -4.92 -13.20
CA ARG A 572 10.28 -4.93 -13.03
C ARG A 572 10.98 -4.77 -14.37
N HIS A 573 11.84 -3.77 -14.47
CA HIS A 573 12.68 -3.60 -15.63
C HIS A 573 13.83 -4.61 -15.62
N LYS A 574 14.17 -5.17 -16.80
CA LYS A 574 15.40 -5.96 -16.95
C LYS A 574 16.61 -5.03 -16.76
N PRO A 575 17.52 -5.32 -15.82
CA PRO A 575 18.68 -4.47 -15.59
C PRO A 575 19.59 -4.49 -16.82
N ARG A 576 19.95 -3.32 -17.35
CA ARG A 576 20.88 -3.20 -18.48
C ARG A 576 22.31 -3.41 -18.01
N ARG A 577 22.88 -4.57 -18.32
CA ARG A 577 24.26 -4.89 -17.95
C ARG A 577 25.16 -4.65 -19.16
N TRP A 578 25.29 -3.40 -19.59
CA TRP A 578 26.12 -3.04 -20.75
C TRP A 578 27.51 -3.68 -20.73
N TRP A 579 28.21 -3.79 -19.58
CA TRP A 579 29.49 -4.51 -19.51
C TRP A 579 29.29 -6.00 -19.74
N ALA A 580 28.39 -6.67 -19.00
CA ALA A 580 28.22 -8.12 -19.15
C ALA A 580 27.71 -8.48 -20.55
N GLU A 581 26.82 -7.67 -21.12
CA GLU A 581 26.28 -7.83 -22.48
C GLU A 581 27.32 -7.48 -23.54
N ALA A 582 28.10 -6.40 -23.38
CA ALA A 582 29.17 -6.05 -24.32
C ALA A 582 30.35 -7.00 -24.23
N VAL A 583 30.70 -7.48 -23.03
CA VAL A 583 31.76 -8.47 -22.83
C VAL A 583 31.30 -9.85 -23.24
N SER A 584 30.04 -10.25 -22.99
CA SER A 584 29.51 -11.50 -23.53
C SER A 584 29.42 -11.45 -25.05
N ALA A 585 28.98 -10.33 -25.63
CA ALA A 585 28.94 -10.13 -27.07
C ALA A 585 30.36 -10.12 -27.65
N TRP A 586 31.30 -9.43 -27.00
CA TRP A 586 32.71 -9.43 -27.39
C TRP A 586 33.34 -10.81 -27.27
N PHE A 587 33.04 -11.59 -26.22
CA PHE A 587 33.53 -12.96 -26.07
C PHE A 587 32.90 -13.91 -27.09
N ALA A 588 31.62 -13.74 -27.41
CA ALA A 588 30.95 -14.52 -28.45
C ALA A 588 31.58 -14.24 -29.82
N ASP A 589 31.79 -12.97 -30.15
CA ASP A 589 32.40 -12.52 -31.40
C ASP A 589 33.89 -12.92 -31.48
N ALA A 590 34.61 -12.82 -30.36
CA ALA A 590 35.98 -13.32 -30.24
C ALA A 590 36.04 -14.84 -30.37
N ALA A 591 35.15 -15.60 -29.73
CA ALA A 591 35.10 -17.05 -29.83
C ALA A 591 34.78 -17.51 -31.27
N GLU A 592 33.85 -16.84 -31.94
CA GLU A 592 33.52 -17.09 -33.36
C GLU A 592 34.72 -16.79 -34.26
N THR A 593 35.37 -15.63 -34.06
CA THR A 593 36.57 -15.24 -34.82
C THR A 593 37.73 -16.22 -34.59
N TRP A 594 37.93 -16.67 -33.35
CA TRP A 594 38.96 -17.64 -33.00
C TRP A 594 38.62 -19.02 -33.57
N PHE A 595 37.37 -19.45 -33.54
CA PHE A 595 36.91 -20.69 -34.16
C PHE A 595 37.14 -20.70 -35.67
N ILE A 596 36.86 -19.59 -36.37
CA ILE A 596 37.13 -19.45 -37.80
C ILE A 596 38.63 -19.52 -38.09
N ARG A 597 39.47 -18.89 -37.26
CA ARG A 597 40.93 -18.95 -37.43
C ARG A 597 41.49 -20.33 -37.14
N LEU A 598 41.04 -20.97 -36.06
CA LEU A 598 41.49 -22.30 -35.65
C LEU A 598 41.03 -23.37 -36.65
N SER A 599 39.79 -23.28 -37.15
CA SER A 599 39.28 -24.19 -38.18
C SER A 599 40.05 -24.05 -39.50
N ARG A 600 40.45 -22.83 -39.90
CA ARG A 600 41.36 -22.64 -41.05
C ARG A 600 42.74 -23.26 -40.81
N ILE A 601 43.30 -23.11 -39.61
CA ILE A 601 44.59 -23.73 -39.27
C ILE A 601 44.48 -25.25 -39.37
N ILE A 602 43.42 -25.82 -38.81
CA ILE A 602 43.18 -27.27 -38.84
C ILE A 602 42.94 -27.77 -40.27
N ALA A 603 42.09 -27.09 -41.03
CA ALA A 603 41.71 -27.51 -42.38
C ALA A 603 42.82 -27.35 -43.42
N PHE A 604 43.58 -26.26 -43.37
CA PHE A 604 44.58 -25.94 -44.41
C PHE A 604 46.00 -26.38 -44.05
N TYR A 605 46.33 -26.56 -42.77
CA TYR A 605 47.68 -26.91 -42.36
C TYR A 605 47.74 -28.28 -41.69
N VAL A 606 46.88 -28.55 -40.71
CA VAL A 606 46.96 -29.80 -39.93
C VAL A 606 46.47 -31.01 -40.74
N LEU A 607 45.32 -30.91 -41.41
CA LEU A 607 44.76 -32.00 -42.20
C LEU A 607 45.65 -32.39 -43.39
N PRO A 608 46.18 -31.45 -44.20
CA PRO A 608 47.11 -31.78 -45.28
C PRO A 608 48.43 -32.35 -44.76
N ALA A 609 48.98 -31.82 -43.66
CA ALA A 609 50.19 -32.36 -43.06
C ALA A 609 49.97 -33.80 -42.55
N ALA A 610 48.84 -34.06 -41.88
CA ALA A 610 48.47 -35.40 -41.44
C ALA A 610 48.26 -36.37 -42.61
N LEU A 611 47.69 -35.90 -43.72
CA LEU A 611 47.48 -36.68 -44.94
C LEU A 611 48.82 -37.01 -45.62
N ILE A 612 49.75 -36.04 -45.71
CA ILE A 612 51.11 -36.27 -46.21
C ILE A 612 51.85 -37.29 -45.34
N VAL A 613 51.78 -37.15 -44.01
CA VAL A 613 52.39 -38.10 -43.06
C VAL A 613 51.79 -39.50 -43.23
N MET A 614 50.47 -39.62 -43.42
CA MET A 614 49.82 -40.90 -43.69
C MET A 614 50.28 -41.51 -45.03
N ILE A 615 50.42 -40.71 -46.08
CA ILE A 615 50.92 -41.17 -47.38
C ILE A 615 52.37 -41.66 -47.25
N LEU A 616 53.23 -40.92 -46.56
CA LEU A 616 54.62 -41.30 -46.31
C LEU A 616 54.71 -42.60 -45.50
N LEU A 617 53.93 -42.73 -44.43
CA LEU A 617 53.88 -43.96 -43.63
C LEU A 617 53.38 -45.15 -44.44
N LYS A 618 52.40 -44.94 -45.33
CA LYS A 618 51.89 -46.00 -46.22
C LYS A 618 52.91 -46.42 -47.29
N LEU A 619 53.68 -45.47 -47.83
CA LEU A 619 54.77 -45.72 -48.77
C LEU A 619 56.00 -46.38 -48.12
N MET A 620 56.22 -46.19 -46.82
CA MET A 620 57.31 -46.85 -46.10
C MET A 620 56.98 -48.28 -45.68
N ASN A 621 55.69 -48.62 -45.55
CA ASN A 621 55.21 -49.92 -45.07
C ASN A 621 54.71 -50.86 -46.18
N GLY A 622 54.76 -50.45 -47.45
CA GLY A 622 54.46 -51.27 -48.62
C GLY A 622 55.65 -51.27 -49.56
#